data_AF-A0A0R1YJT6-F1
#
_entry.id   AF-A0A0R1YJT6-F1
#
_cell.length_a   1.000
_cell.length_b   1.000
_cell.length_c   1.000
_cell.angle_alpha   90.00
_cell.angle_beta   90.00
_cell.angle_gamma   90.00
#
_symmetry.space_group_name_H-M   'P 1'
#
loop_
_entity.id
_entity.type
_entity.pdbx_description
1 polymer ?
#
loop_
_entity_poly.entity_id
_entity_poly.type
_entity_poly.pdbx_seq_one_letter_code
_entity_poly.pdbx_strand_id
1 'polypeptide(L)'
;MYAFSGAMLSFFSMYLIKKLHPKYISFIGISAVGGIMHNVGQLVTASLIAQSFSVMLYLPVLAVMGILAGIAVGIVVNYLLKHVKALGLITTKLY
;
A
#
# COMPACT_ATOMS: atom_id res chain seq x y z
N MET A 1 3.83 13.57 -10.30
CA MET A 1 2.80 12.93 -11.15
C MET A 1 2.79 11.41 -10.98
N TYR A 2 3.87 10.69 -11.32
CA TYR A 2 3.91 9.22 -11.20
C TYR A 2 3.65 8.69 -9.77
N ALA A 3 4.43 9.17 -8.78
CA ALA A 3 4.27 8.75 -7.39
C ALA A 3 2.92 9.16 -6.78
N PHE A 4 2.34 10.28 -7.24
CA PHE A 4 1.02 10.72 -6.78
C PHE A 4 -0.09 9.77 -7.27
N SER A 5 -0.06 9.40 -8.55
CA SER A 5 -0.97 8.39 -9.11
C SER A 5 -0.83 7.04 -8.42
N GLY A 6 0.41 6.60 -8.19
CA GLY A 6 0.72 5.43 -7.37
C GLY A 6 0.12 5.53 -5.96
N ALA A 7 0.31 6.65 -5.27
CA ALA A 7 -0.21 6.86 -3.92
C ALA A 7 -1.75 6.84 -3.88
N MET A 8 -2.43 7.45 -4.87
CA MET A 8 -3.89 7.42 -4.96
C MET A 8 -4.43 6.00 -5.16
N LEU A 9 -3.84 5.24 -6.09
CA LEU A 9 -4.23 3.85 -6.34
C LEU A 9 -3.95 2.96 -5.12
N SER A 10 -2.79 3.14 -4.50
CA SER A 10 -2.40 2.47 -3.26
C SER A 10 -3.41 2.73 -2.14
N PHE A 11 -3.72 4.00 -1.87
CA PHE A 11 -4.70 4.40 -0.85
C PHE A 11 -6.07 3.77 -1.10
N PHE A 12 -6.57 3.85 -2.34
CA PHE A 12 -7.88 3.30 -2.68
C PHE A 12 -7.92 1.77 -2.48
N SER A 13 -6.87 1.07 -2.91
CA SER A 13 -6.77 -0.39 -2.74
C SER A 13 -6.72 -0.80 -1.25
N MET A 14 -5.92 -0.11 -0.44
CA MET A 14 -5.82 -0.36 1.00
C MET A 14 -7.15 -0.10 1.70
N TYR A 15 -7.82 1.00 1.36
CA TYR A 15 -9.14 1.34 1.89
C TYR A 15 -10.18 0.27 1.55
N LEU A 16 -10.23 -0.16 0.29
CA LEU A 16 -11.19 -1.16 -0.17
C LEU A 16 -10.96 -2.51 0.54
N ILE A 17 -9.71 -2.96 0.63
CA ILE A 17 -9.34 -4.20 1.32
C ILE A 17 -9.71 -4.15 2.80
N LYS A 18 -9.42 -3.03 3.47
CA LYS A 18 -9.78 -2.86 4.89
C LYS A 18 -11.29 -2.83 5.09
N LYS A 19 -12.06 -2.26 4.15
CA LYS A 19 -13.53 -2.19 4.21
C LYS A 19 -14.18 -3.55 3.96
N LEU A 20 -13.66 -4.35 3.02
CA LEU A 20 -14.23 -5.65 2.66
C LEU A 20 -13.91 -6.74 3.70
N HIS A 21 -12.69 -6.77 4.24
CA HIS A 21 -12.26 -7.79 5.21
C HIS A 21 -11.57 -7.20 6.45
N PRO A 22 -12.26 -6.35 7.24
CA PRO A 22 -11.66 -5.60 8.34
C PRO A 22 -11.06 -6.46 9.45
N LYS A 23 -11.59 -7.68 9.64
CA LYS A 23 -11.22 -8.62 10.72
C LYS A 23 -10.15 -9.64 10.34
N TYR A 24 -9.95 -9.90 9.05
CA TYR A 24 -9.14 -11.04 8.59
C TYR A 24 -7.80 -10.65 7.98
N ILE A 25 -7.57 -9.36 7.72
CA ILE A 25 -6.36 -8.89 7.04
C ILE A 25 -5.51 -8.05 8.00
N SER A 26 -4.25 -8.45 8.15
CA SER A 26 -3.26 -7.74 8.96
C SER A 26 -2.82 -6.43 8.29
N PHE A 27 -2.32 -5.48 9.09
CA PHE A 27 -1.72 -4.25 8.54
C PHE A 27 -0.54 -4.55 7.61
N ILE A 28 0.20 -5.63 7.84
CA ILE A 28 1.27 -6.11 6.94
C ILE A 28 0.72 -6.46 5.56
N GLY A 29 -0.36 -7.24 5.51
CA GLY A 29 -1.00 -7.59 4.24
C GLY A 29 -1.56 -6.38 3.50
N ILE A 30 -2.23 -5.47 4.20
CA ILE A 30 -2.75 -4.22 3.63
C ILE A 30 -1.61 -3.37 3.05
N SER A 31 -0.53 -3.20 3.81
CA SER A 31 0.63 -2.43 3.37
C SER A 31 1.36 -3.09 2.19
N ALA A 32 1.49 -4.42 2.16
CA ALA A 32 2.06 -5.15 1.02
C ALA A 32 1.24 -4.93 -0.26
N VAL A 33 -0.08 -5.06 -0.20
CA VAL A 33 -0.94 -4.83 -1.38
C VAL A 33 -0.83 -3.39 -1.85
N GLY A 34 -0.89 -2.41 -0.95
CA GLY A 34 -0.75 -1.02 -1.36
C GLY A 34 0.65 -0.69 -1.87
N GLY A 35 1.71 -1.40 -1.45
CA GLY A 35 3.04 -1.28 -2.03
C GLY A 35 3.10 -1.74 -3.49
N ILE A 36 2.46 -2.86 -3.82
CA ILE A 36 2.29 -3.31 -5.23
C ILE A 36 1.47 -2.28 -6.01
N MET A 37 0.32 -1.85 -5.47
CA MET A 37 -0.58 -0.92 -6.15
C MET A 37 0.03 0.47 -6.34
N HIS A 38 0.95 0.90 -5.46
CA HIS A 38 1.73 2.12 -5.68
C HIS A 38 2.57 2.02 -6.95
N ASN A 39 3.28 0.92 -7.11
CA ASN A 39 4.13 0.68 -8.27
C ASN A 39 3.31 0.49 -9.54
N VAL A 40 2.15 -0.17 -9.46
CA VAL A 40 1.21 -0.26 -10.58
C VAL A 40 0.76 1.14 -11.03
N GLY A 41 0.27 1.98 -10.12
CA GLY A 41 -0.20 3.32 -10.49
C GLY A 41 0.92 4.21 -11.05
N GLN A 42 2.13 4.09 -10.49
CA GLN A 42 3.33 4.75 -11.00
C GLN A 42 3.65 4.32 -12.44
N LEU A 43 3.68 3.00 -12.71
CA LEU A 43 4.02 2.44 -14.01
C LEU A 43 2.93 2.64 -15.05
N VAL A 44 1.64 2.63 -14.68
CA VAL A 44 0.53 2.99 -15.57
C VAL A 44 0.72 4.43 -16.05
N THR A 45 0.96 5.36 -15.13
CA THR A 45 1.18 6.77 -15.48
C THR A 45 2.44 6.94 -16.32
N ALA A 46 3.51 6.19 -16.01
CA ALA A 46 4.74 6.17 -16.81
C ALA A 46 4.52 5.65 -18.22
N SER A 47 3.75 4.57 -18.38
CA SER A 47 3.44 3.95 -19.67
C SER A 47 2.61 4.89 -20.55
N LEU A 48 1.65 5.61 -19.95
CA LEU A 48 0.84 6.61 -20.65
C LEU A 48 1.69 7.77 -21.15
N ILE A 49 2.64 8.26 -20.35
CA ILE A 49 3.50 9.39 -20.74
C ILE A 49 4.56 8.96 -21.75
N ALA A 50 5.13 7.77 -21.59
CA ALA A 50 6.10 7.20 -22.52
C ALA A 50 5.46 6.68 -23.81
N GLN A 51 4.12 6.67 -23.91
CA GLN A 51 3.36 6.10 -25.03
C GLN A 51 3.77 4.64 -25.33
N SER A 52 4.16 3.89 -24.30
CA SER A 52 4.67 2.53 -24.44
C SER A 52 4.39 1.70 -23.19
N PHE A 53 3.76 0.54 -23.38
CA PHE A 53 3.52 -0.44 -22.32
C PHE A 53 4.76 -1.27 -21.95
N SER A 54 5.88 -1.12 -22.67
CA SER A 54 7.14 -1.78 -22.31
C SER A 54 7.63 -1.39 -20.91
N VAL A 55 7.25 -0.21 -20.42
CA VAL A 55 7.54 0.23 -19.04
C VAL A 55 6.88 -0.68 -17.99
N MET A 56 5.76 -1.33 -18.32
CA MET A 56 5.10 -2.27 -17.41
C MET A 56 5.92 -3.56 -17.19
N LEU A 57 6.93 -3.84 -18.03
CA LEU A 57 7.84 -4.98 -17.84
C LEU A 57 8.70 -4.86 -16.57
N TYR A 58 8.82 -3.67 -15.98
CA TYR A 58 9.45 -3.48 -14.67
C TYR A 58 8.56 -3.93 -13.51
N LEU A 59 7.25 -4.17 -13.75
CA LEU A 59 6.28 -4.49 -12.71
C LEU A 59 6.63 -5.75 -11.89
N PRO A 60 7.15 -6.87 -12.44
CA PRO A 60 7.50 -8.03 -11.61
C PRO A 60 8.56 -7.69 -10.55
N VAL A 61 9.62 -6.98 -10.94
CA VAL A 61 10.69 -6.57 -10.01
C VAL A 61 10.16 -5.55 -9.01
N LEU A 62 9.42 -4.55 -9.50
CA LEU A 62 8.82 -3.53 -8.64
C LEU A 62 7.77 -4.12 -7.70
N ALA A 63 7.01 -5.13 -8.09
CA ALA A 63 6.02 -5.76 -7.22
C ALA A 63 6.72 -6.44 -6.03
N VAL A 64 7.83 -7.15 -6.26
CA VAL A 64 8.63 -7.74 -5.17
C VAL A 64 9.15 -6.64 -4.24
N MET A 65 9.71 -5.56 -4.78
CA MET A 65 10.17 -4.42 -3.96
C MET A 65 9.02 -3.76 -3.20
N GLY A 66 7.86 -3.64 -3.83
CA GLY A 66 6.64 -3.08 -3.23
C GLY A 66 6.12 -3.94 -2.09
N ILE A 67 6.17 -5.27 -2.21
CA ILE A 67 5.84 -6.20 -1.12
C ILE A 67 6.83 -6.01 0.04
N LEU A 68 8.14 -6.01 -0.23
CA LEU A 68 9.15 -5.85 0.82
C LEU A 68 9.01 -4.52 1.56
N ALA A 69 8.85 -3.42 0.83
CA ALA A 69 8.58 -2.10 1.39
C ALA A 69 7.26 -2.09 2.18
N GLY A 70 6.20 -2.67 1.63
CA GLY A 70 4.90 -2.78 2.29
C GLY A 70 4.96 -3.60 3.58
N ILE A 71 5.72 -4.69 3.62
CA ILE A 71 5.94 -5.47 4.84
C ILE A 71 6.65 -4.62 5.90
N ALA A 72 7.72 -3.92 5.53
CA ALA A 72 8.45 -3.04 6.44
C ALA A 72 7.53 -1.96 7.03
N VAL A 73 6.75 -1.28 6.18
CA VAL A 73 5.75 -0.29 6.62
C VAL A 73 4.70 -0.91 7.52
N GLY A 74 4.19 -2.10 7.17
CA GLY A 74 3.19 -2.79 7.97
C GLY A 74 3.68 -3.18 9.36
N ILE A 75 4.96 -3.55 9.51
CA ILE A 75 5.59 -3.79 10.81
C ILE A 75 5.62 -2.48 11.61
N VAL A 76 6.09 -1.39 11.01
CA VAL A 76 6.15 -0.06 11.66
C VAL A 76 4.75 0.39 12.11
N VAL A 77 3.73 0.22 11.27
CA VAL A 77 2.33 0.57 11.61
C VAL A 77 1.84 -0.24 12.80
N ASN A 78 2.11 -1.54 12.88
CA ASN A 78 1.72 -2.36 14.02
C ASN A 78 2.38 -1.87 15.33
N TYR A 79 3.68 -1.56 15.27
CA TYR A 79 4.38 -0.97 16.42
C TYR A 79 3.79 0.37 16.81
N LEU A 80 3.59 1.26 15.84
CA LEU A 80 3.04 2.60 16.07
C LEU A 80 1.66 2.52 16.73
N LEU A 81 0.74 1.72 16.19
CA LEU A 81 -0.59 1.57 16.74
C LEU A 81 -0.60 1.00 18.15
N LYS A 82 0.31 0.08 18.48
CA LYS A 82 0.46 -0.44 19.84
C LYS A 82 0.86 0.66 20.83
N HIS A 83 1.79 1.55 20.45
CA HIS A 83 2.25 2.65 21.30
C HIS A 83 1.22 3.78 21.40
N VAL A 84 0.59 4.16 20.28
CA VAL A 84 -0.43 5.21 20.27
C VAL A 84 -1.67 4.80 21.08
N LYS A 85 -2.03 3.51 21.06
CA LYS A 85 -3.10 2.98 21.93
C LYS A 85 -2.71 3.03 23.41
N ALA A 86 -1.45 2.78 23.75
CA ALA A 86 -0.96 2.90 25.12
C ALA A 86 -1.00 4.35 25.65
N LEU A 87 -0.86 5.33 24.75
CA LEU A 87 -0.98 6.76 25.08
C LEU A 87 -2.42 7.25 25.22
N GLY A 88 -3.43 6.40 24.99
CA GLY A 88 -4.85 6.78 25.06
C GLY A 88 -5.32 7.74 23.97
N LEU A 89 -4.48 8.03 22.97
CA LEU A 89 -4.78 8.97 21.87
C LEU A 89 -5.78 8.41 20.85
N ILE A 90 -6.01 7.09 20.85
CA ILE A 90 -6.99 6.42 20.00
C ILE A 90 -7.91 5.56 20.88
N THR A 91 -9.16 5.99 21.06
CA THR A 91 -10.16 5.35 21.93
C THR A 91 -11.09 4.37 21.21
N THR A 92 -10.83 4.03 19.95
CA THR A 92 -11.82 3.34 19.12
C THR A 92 -11.63 1.83 19.07
N LYS A 93 -12.67 1.12 19.55
CA LYS A 93 -13.04 -0.23 19.09
C LYS A 93 -13.13 -0.20 17.56
N LEU A 94 -12.08 -0.66 16.88
CA LEU A 94 -12.10 -0.91 15.43
C LEU A 94 -11.76 -2.37 15.12
N TYR A 95 -12.16 -3.25 16.05
CA TYR A 95 -12.20 -4.70 15.94
C TYR A 95 -13.49 -5.22 16.60
#